data_AF-A0AAD7TQ83-F1
#
_entry.id   AF-A0AAD7TQ83-F1
#
_cell.length_a   1.000
_cell.length_b   1.000
_cell.length_c   1.000
_cell.angle_alpha   90.00
_cell.angle_beta   90.00
_cell.angle_gamma   90.00
#
_symmetry.space_group_name_H-M   'P 1'
#
loop_
_entity.id
_entity.type
_entity.pdbx_description
1 polymer ?
#
loop_
_entity_poly.entity_id
_entity_poly.type
_entity_poly.pdbx_seq_one_letter_code
_entity_poly.pdbx_strand_id
1 'polypeptide(L)'
;MLTAARYCICSISRASRLSGQLLNTLKARSSLAPAIKYNLRPNSSHRIHTTSNSEDLPTGKGFDVDIRETVLGVERSLDNIQEYMDFDRVSQEIQATQTYLEETNPGAASRAQSRLAGLQHQLSSRDRLQKNFKRLRELLAVAEAAEDVDLQAAVLLEMQGLRRSADEFLTTLWLSGPLDQNSAYIDVRAGSDSTEACDWAAKLVQMYTKWAQSKKFAVKTVDETPGYIAGPRSTTLLVEGRYAYGYTQYESGIHALTSAAVSGESGAQPTAIASVRVSPCIDEDDMTAGVELNSADLEITIAADEGARLTVTYQYESNEHQNRVIALSLLRSKLYDAELQKRAYSETGAHNAHHETPQDTPIRIYTLEASSVVKDFRTGYEVSSDGVQKVLDGDLGRFLEASLRKFRKKL
;
A
#
# COMPACT_ATOMS: atom_id res chain seq x y z
N MET A 1 5.08 3.27 -48.90
CA MET A 1 5.80 2.78 -47.72
C MET A 1 4.94 3.04 -46.49
N LEU A 2 3.97 2.15 -46.22
CA LEU A 2 3.18 2.14 -45.00
C LEU A 2 3.93 1.24 -44.02
N THR A 3 4.63 1.84 -43.07
CA THR A 3 5.26 1.13 -41.95
C THR A 3 4.14 0.58 -41.07
N ALA A 4 3.82 -0.70 -41.22
CA ALA A 4 2.85 -1.39 -40.38
C ALA A 4 3.37 -1.40 -38.93
N ALA A 5 2.72 -0.61 -38.05
CA ALA A 5 2.97 -0.65 -36.62
C ALA A 5 2.61 -2.05 -36.10
N ARG A 6 3.56 -2.74 -35.47
CA ARG A 6 3.38 -4.09 -34.92
C ARG A 6 2.84 -3.98 -33.49
N TYR A 7 1.60 -4.42 -33.29
CA TYR A 7 0.96 -4.53 -31.98
C TYR A 7 1.27 -5.92 -31.40
N CYS A 8 1.62 -6.03 -30.12
CA CYS A 8 1.68 -7.33 -29.45
C CYS A 8 0.45 -7.46 -28.57
N ILE A 9 -0.42 -8.42 -28.88
CA ILE A 9 -1.62 -8.70 -28.10
C ILE A 9 -1.51 -10.09 -27.53
N CYS A 10 -1.46 -10.19 -26.20
CA CYS A 10 -1.52 -11.48 -25.52
C CYS A 10 -2.95 -11.70 -25.04
N SER A 11 -3.59 -12.77 -25.51
CA SER A 11 -4.93 -13.18 -25.10
C SER A 11 -4.92 -14.63 -24.62
N ILE A 12 -5.80 -15.00 -23.69
CA ILE A 12 -5.98 -16.39 -23.27
C ILE A 12 -7.29 -16.92 -23.87
N SER A 13 -7.17 -17.98 -24.65
CA SER A 13 -8.28 -18.66 -25.32
C SER A 13 -8.78 -19.82 -24.46
N ARG A 14 -9.89 -19.60 -23.75
CA ARG A 14 -10.61 -20.57 -22.90
C ARG A 14 -9.90 -21.02 -21.62
N ALA A 15 -10.73 -21.24 -20.60
CA ALA A 15 -10.42 -21.82 -19.31
C ALA A 15 -9.65 -23.15 -19.43
N SER A 16 -8.32 -23.07 -19.39
CA SER A 16 -7.49 -24.24 -19.21
C SER A 16 -7.41 -24.58 -17.72
N ARG A 17 -7.33 -25.88 -17.45
CA ARG A 17 -7.50 -26.49 -16.13
C ARG A 17 -6.48 -25.94 -15.15
N LEU A 18 -6.94 -25.12 -14.20
CA LEU A 18 -6.27 -24.86 -12.92
C LEU A 18 -5.95 -26.21 -12.28
N SER A 19 -4.68 -26.62 -12.32
CA SER A 19 -4.24 -27.88 -11.73
C SER A 19 -4.48 -27.81 -10.23
N GLY A 20 -5.39 -28.67 -9.75
CA GLY A 20 -5.79 -28.78 -8.35
C GLY A 20 -4.72 -29.38 -7.42
N GLN A 21 -3.48 -28.89 -7.47
CA GLN A 21 -2.41 -29.32 -6.55
C GLN A 21 -2.23 -28.40 -5.34
N LEU A 22 -2.89 -27.23 -5.30
CA LEU A 22 -2.91 -26.37 -4.10
C LEU A 22 -3.88 -26.86 -3.00
N LEU A 23 -4.76 -27.82 -3.30
CA LEU A 23 -5.85 -28.19 -2.39
C LEU A 23 -5.42 -29.08 -1.21
N ASN A 24 -4.27 -29.76 -1.28
CA ASN A 24 -3.88 -30.77 -0.29
C ASN A 24 -2.72 -30.37 0.63
N THR A 25 -1.93 -29.36 0.29
CA THR A 25 -0.75 -28.97 1.10
C THR A 25 -1.05 -27.88 2.14
N LEU A 26 -2.15 -27.13 1.99
CA LEU A 26 -2.54 -26.08 2.95
C LEU A 26 -3.68 -26.50 3.89
N LYS A 27 -4.50 -27.51 3.54
CA LYS A 27 -5.53 -28.06 4.43
C LYS A 27 -4.97 -28.80 5.66
N ALA A 28 -3.69 -29.20 5.63
CA ALA A 28 -3.02 -29.80 6.79
C ALA A 28 -2.58 -28.79 7.86
N ARG A 29 -2.71 -27.47 7.63
CA ARG A 29 -2.20 -26.42 8.53
C ARG A 29 -3.26 -25.62 9.29
N SER A 30 -4.55 -25.81 9.03
CA SER A 30 -5.62 -24.97 9.61
C SER A 30 -6.49 -25.64 10.66
N SER A 31 -6.24 -26.89 11.05
CA SER A 31 -7.01 -27.58 12.09
C SER A 31 -6.28 -27.55 13.43
N LEU A 32 -6.21 -26.39 14.11
CA LEU A 32 -5.97 -26.26 15.55
C LEU A 32 -5.97 -24.76 15.95
N ALA A 33 -7.15 -24.18 16.17
CA ALA A 33 -7.34 -23.05 17.11
C ALA A 33 -8.84 -22.86 17.40
N PRO A 34 -9.28 -22.89 18.67
CA PRO A 34 -10.69 -22.70 19.03
C PRO A 34 -11.10 -21.23 19.06
N ALA A 35 -12.37 -21.00 18.74
CA ALA A 35 -13.03 -19.70 18.72
C ALA A 35 -13.13 -19.06 20.12
N ILE A 36 -12.69 -17.81 20.26
CA ILE A 36 -12.96 -16.96 21.43
C ILE A 36 -13.69 -15.70 20.95
N LYS A 37 -14.90 -15.50 21.47
CA LYS A 37 -15.77 -14.34 21.19
C LYS A 37 -15.22 -13.10 21.89
N TYR A 38 -15.00 -12.01 21.16
CA TYR A 38 -14.70 -10.70 21.73
C TYR A 38 -15.99 -9.94 22.06
N ASN A 39 -16.19 -9.62 23.34
CA ASN A 39 -17.15 -8.61 23.81
C ASN A 39 -16.41 -7.27 23.91
N LEU A 40 -16.70 -6.32 23.02
CA LEU A 40 -16.23 -4.95 23.10
C LEU A 40 -17.20 -4.12 23.95
N ARG A 41 -16.72 -3.52 25.04
CA ARG A 41 -17.39 -2.40 25.73
C ARG A 41 -16.76 -1.08 25.26
N PRO A 42 -17.55 0.00 25.13
CA PRO A 42 -17.04 1.32 24.75
C PRO A 42 -16.52 2.04 26.00
N ASN A 43 -15.32 2.62 25.94
CA ASN A 43 -14.88 3.58 26.96
C ASN A 43 -14.78 4.99 26.40
N SER A 44 -15.27 5.88 27.24
CA SER A 44 -15.64 7.27 27.09
C SER A 44 -14.55 8.22 26.60
N SER A 45 -15.02 9.19 25.81
CA SER A 45 -14.44 10.49 25.50
C SER A 45 -13.81 11.21 26.69
N HIS A 46 -12.53 11.59 26.56
CA HIS A 46 -11.93 12.66 27.35
C HIS A 46 -11.68 13.88 26.48
N ARG A 47 -12.42 14.95 26.79
CA ARG A 47 -12.34 16.30 26.26
C ARG A 47 -11.43 17.09 27.20
N ILE A 48 -10.24 17.47 26.76
CA ILE A 48 -9.33 18.30 27.56
C ILE A 48 -9.60 19.76 27.20
N HIS A 49 -10.15 20.51 28.15
CA HIS A 49 -10.22 21.96 28.11
C HIS A 49 -8.86 22.54 28.52
N THR A 50 -8.30 23.41 27.69
CA THR A 50 -7.13 24.23 28.05
C THR A 50 -7.60 25.65 28.39
N THR A 51 -7.36 26.09 29.62
CA THR A 51 -7.36 27.52 29.97
C THR A 51 -6.15 27.84 30.83
N SER A 52 -5.33 28.79 30.39
CA SER A 52 -4.94 29.98 31.16
C SER A 52 -3.90 30.80 30.40
N ASN A 53 -4.13 32.11 30.37
CA ASN A 53 -3.19 33.15 29.97
C ASN A 53 -2.21 33.44 31.11
N SER A 54 -0.95 33.72 30.78
CA SER A 54 -0.10 34.67 31.51
C SER A 54 1.04 35.13 30.60
N GLU A 55 1.12 36.44 30.39
CA GLU A 55 2.19 37.16 29.69
C GLU A 55 3.51 37.08 30.49
N ASP A 56 4.65 36.91 29.78
CA ASP A 56 5.82 37.79 29.78
C ASP A 56 7.21 37.12 29.53
N LEU A 57 8.00 37.87 28.74
CA LEU A 57 9.42 37.83 28.35
C LEU A 57 9.98 36.74 27.37
N PRO A 58 10.88 37.13 26.42
CA PRO A 58 11.44 36.25 25.41
C PRO A 58 12.83 35.73 25.81
N THR A 59 12.89 34.47 26.23
CA THR A 59 14.16 33.73 26.43
C THR A 59 14.03 32.35 25.78
N GLY A 60 15.01 31.97 24.93
CA GLY A 60 15.33 30.58 24.56
C GLY A 60 14.29 29.67 23.88
N LYS A 61 13.03 30.08 23.72
CA LYS A 61 11.91 29.19 23.37
C LYS A 61 12.03 28.44 22.04
N GLY A 62 12.83 28.91 21.07
CA GLY A 62 12.96 28.25 19.76
C GLY A 62 13.74 26.92 19.81
N PHE A 63 14.82 26.87 20.58
CA PHE A 63 15.73 25.71 20.60
C PHE A 63 15.17 24.56 21.46
N ASP A 64 14.56 24.90 22.61
CA ASP A 64 13.94 23.94 23.52
C ASP A 64 12.67 23.29 22.92
N VAL A 65 11.98 23.98 22.01
CA VAL A 65 10.83 23.43 21.26
C VAL A 65 11.28 22.40 20.20
N ASP A 66 12.40 22.65 19.51
CA ASP A 66 12.94 21.74 18.49
C ASP A 66 13.49 20.43 19.11
N ILE A 67 14.10 20.53 20.30
CA ILE A 67 14.54 19.36 21.07
C ILE A 67 13.36 18.46 21.42
N ARG A 68 12.32 19.02 22.04
CA ARG A 68 11.15 18.24 22.47
C ARG A 68 10.42 17.63 21.29
N GLU A 69 10.27 18.35 20.18
CA GLU A 69 9.63 17.84 18.98
C GLU A 69 10.42 16.66 18.37
N THR A 70 11.75 16.77 18.32
CA THR A 70 12.62 15.70 17.79
C THR A 70 12.55 14.44 18.65
N VAL A 71 12.62 14.58 19.98
CA VAL A 71 12.51 13.46 20.93
C VAL A 71 11.15 12.78 20.81
N LEU A 72 10.05 13.55 20.85
CA LEU A 72 8.69 13.03 20.68
C LEU A 72 8.49 12.35 19.33
N GLY A 73 9.15 12.85 18.28
CA GLY A 73 9.13 12.24 16.95
C GLY A 73 9.71 10.82 16.96
N VAL A 74 10.87 10.63 17.61
CA VAL A 74 11.50 9.30 17.73
C VAL A 74 10.68 8.38 18.61
N GLU A 75 10.15 8.88 19.74
CA GLU A 75 9.27 8.10 20.63
C GLU A 75 8.06 7.56 19.87
N ARG A 76 7.37 8.42 19.11
CA ARG A 76 6.22 8.01 18.30
C ARG A 76 6.59 6.92 17.29
N SER A 77 7.74 7.03 16.61
CA SER A 77 8.18 6.02 15.65
C SER A 77 8.49 4.68 16.35
N LEU A 78 9.10 4.71 17.53
CA LEU A 78 9.36 3.51 18.33
C LEU A 78 8.08 2.88 18.90
N ASP A 79 7.12 3.70 19.36
CA ASP A 79 5.82 3.25 19.84
C ASP A 79 5.02 2.61 18.70
N ASN A 80 5.07 3.19 17.51
CA ASN A 80 4.47 2.59 16.32
C ASN A 80 5.12 1.23 15.99
N ILE A 81 6.44 1.09 16.07
CA ILE A 81 7.09 -0.22 15.91
C ILE A 81 6.56 -1.21 16.96
N GLN A 82 6.35 -0.74 18.20
CA GLN A 82 5.85 -1.57 19.27
C GLN A 82 4.39 -2.01 19.10
N GLU A 83 3.55 -1.17 18.49
CA GLU A 83 2.15 -1.50 18.25
C GLU A 83 1.96 -2.59 17.17
N TYR A 84 2.86 -2.65 16.18
CA TYR A 84 2.72 -3.52 15.00
C TYR A 84 3.40 -4.87 15.10
N MET A 85 4.46 -4.97 15.90
CA MET A 85 5.18 -6.22 16.13
C MET A 85 4.75 -6.76 17.49
N ASP A 86 4.03 -7.89 17.51
CA ASP A 86 3.73 -8.57 18.77
C ASP A 86 4.99 -9.32 19.24
N PHE A 87 5.79 -8.66 20.09
CA PHE A 87 7.10 -9.16 20.51
C PHE A 87 7.02 -10.50 21.24
N ASP A 88 5.96 -10.69 22.02
CA ASP A 88 5.77 -11.92 22.78
C ASP A 88 5.51 -13.06 21.81
N ARG A 89 4.67 -12.81 20.80
CA ARG A 89 4.40 -13.76 19.73
C ARG A 89 5.63 -14.06 18.87
N VAL A 90 6.36 -13.04 18.45
CA VAL A 90 7.58 -13.21 17.63
C VAL A 90 8.65 -13.97 18.40
N SER A 91 8.82 -13.69 19.70
CA SER A 91 9.78 -14.40 20.55
C SER A 91 9.39 -15.86 20.74
N GLN A 92 8.10 -16.14 20.94
CA GLN A 92 7.57 -17.51 20.99
C GLN A 92 7.75 -18.24 19.66
N GLU A 93 7.54 -17.57 18.52
CA GLU A 93 7.75 -18.17 17.19
C GLU A 93 9.22 -18.50 16.95
N ILE A 94 10.15 -17.65 17.41
CA ILE A 94 11.59 -17.93 17.34
C ILE A 94 11.92 -19.18 18.17
N GLN A 95 11.44 -19.26 19.43
CA GLN A 95 11.67 -20.42 20.29
C GLN A 95 11.10 -21.70 19.67
N ALA A 96 9.85 -21.67 19.20
CA ALA A 96 9.22 -22.81 18.55
C ALA A 96 9.98 -23.25 17.29
N THR A 97 10.49 -22.29 16.51
CA THR A 97 11.28 -22.59 15.30
C THR A 97 12.66 -23.15 15.66
N GLN A 98 13.29 -22.70 16.75
CA GLN A 98 14.54 -23.27 17.27
C GLN A 98 14.33 -24.73 17.69
N THR A 99 13.31 -25.01 18.50
CA THR A 99 12.99 -26.38 18.91
C THR A 99 12.68 -27.27 17.70
N TYR A 100 11.92 -26.77 16.73
CA TYR A 100 11.65 -27.51 15.49
C TYR A 100 12.92 -27.83 14.69
N LEU A 101 13.89 -26.91 14.63
CA LEU A 101 15.16 -27.14 13.95
C LEU A 101 16.06 -28.13 14.68
N GLU A 102 15.98 -28.19 16.01
CA GLU A 102 16.68 -29.19 16.81
C GLU A 102 16.13 -30.61 16.59
N GLU A 103 14.83 -30.73 16.30
CA GLU A 103 14.13 -32.00 16.12
C GLU A 103 14.12 -32.53 14.67
N THR A 104 14.43 -31.69 13.65
CA THR A 104 14.19 -32.02 12.22
C THR A 104 15.47 -32.13 11.36
N ASN A 105 15.48 -33.08 10.41
CA ASN A 105 16.56 -33.32 9.42
C ASN A 105 16.84 -32.11 8.47
N PRO A 106 18.07 -31.98 7.92
CA PRO A 106 18.61 -30.75 7.31
C PRO A 106 17.87 -30.20 6.07
N GLY A 107 17.03 -30.97 5.38
CA GLY A 107 16.35 -30.54 4.14
C GLY A 107 15.13 -29.61 4.36
N ALA A 108 14.36 -29.80 5.42
CA ALA A 108 13.29 -28.87 5.81
C ALA A 108 13.84 -27.67 6.60
N ALA A 109 15.08 -27.78 7.10
CA ALA A 109 15.74 -26.80 7.95
C ALA A 109 16.07 -25.50 7.22
N SER A 110 16.40 -25.51 5.92
CA SER A 110 16.89 -24.30 5.23
C SER A 110 15.86 -23.14 5.21
N ARG A 111 14.58 -23.43 4.97
CA ARG A 111 13.51 -22.40 4.98
C ARG A 111 13.19 -21.93 6.40
N ALA A 112 13.15 -22.85 7.36
CA ALA A 112 12.94 -22.52 8.76
C ALA A 112 14.11 -21.71 9.34
N GLN A 113 15.36 -22.04 8.99
CA GLN A 113 16.57 -21.29 9.32
C GLN A 113 16.54 -19.88 8.71
N SER A 114 16.14 -19.75 7.44
CA SER A 114 16.02 -18.45 6.78
C SER A 114 14.96 -17.57 7.45
N ARG A 115 13.80 -18.14 7.81
CA ARG A 115 12.76 -17.42 8.55
C ARG A 115 13.22 -17.01 9.94
N LEU A 116 13.87 -17.92 10.67
CA LEU A 116 14.44 -17.65 11.98
C LEU A 116 15.48 -16.52 11.95
N ALA A 117 16.39 -16.56 10.98
CA ALA A 117 17.38 -15.49 10.78
C ALA A 117 16.69 -14.14 10.50
N GLY A 118 15.62 -14.14 9.71
CA GLY A 118 14.80 -12.95 9.45
C GLY A 118 14.16 -12.36 10.72
N LEU A 119 13.51 -13.21 11.53
CA LEU A 119 12.87 -12.79 12.78
C LEU A 119 13.90 -12.29 13.82
N GLN A 120 15.04 -12.99 13.96
CA GLN A 120 16.14 -12.56 14.83
C GLN A 120 16.76 -11.24 14.38
N HIS A 121 16.91 -11.03 13.07
CA HIS A 121 17.38 -9.76 12.52
C HIS A 121 16.41 -8.62 12.84
N GLN A 122 15.10 -8.85 12.72
CA GLN A 122 14.08 -7.84 13.06
C GLN A 122 14.12 -7.45 14.54
N LEU A 123 14.18 -8.44 15.45
CA LEU A 123 14.30 -8.17 16.90
C LEU A 123 15.58 -7.42 17.25
N SER A 124 16.73 -7.88 16.75
CA SER A 124 18.02 -7.23 17.04
C SER A 124 18.11 -5.81 16.46
N SER A 125 17.50 -5.56 15.30
CA SER A 125 17.42 -4.22 14.69
C SER A 125 16.61 -3.27 15.57
N ARG A 126 15.45 -3.71 16.06
CA ARG A 126 14.64 -2.92 17.01
C ARG A 126 15.39 -2.67 18.32
N ASP A 127 16.07 -3.67 18.87
CA ASP A 127 16.80 -3.54 20.14
C ASP A 127 17.94 -2.52 20.03
N ARG A 128 18.60 -2.49 18.87
CA ARG A 128 19.61 -1.47 18.56
C ARG A 128 18.98 -0.08 18.52
N LEU A 129 17.85 0.11 17.85
CA LEU A 129 17.16 1.40 17.79
C LEU A 129 16.77 1.90 19.19
N GLN A 130 16.22 1.03 20.04
CA GLN A 130 15.86 1.40 21.41
C GLN A 130 17.06 1.70 22.30
N LYS A 131 18.12 0.91 22.23
CA LYS A 131 19.36 1.17 22.99
C LYS A 131 19.99 2.49 22.57
N ASN A 132 20.02 2.77 21.27
CA ASN A 132 20.52 4.03 20.74
C ASN A 132 19.66 5.22 21.20
N PHE A 133 18.33 5.08 21.19
CA PHE A 133 17.43 6.12 21.69
C PHE A 133 17.68 6.43 23.17
N LYS A 134 17.80 5.38 24.00
CA LYS A 134 18.10 5.54 25.43
C LYS A 134 19.44 6.24 25.65
N ARG A 135 20.49 5.82 24.93
CA ARG A 135 21.81 6.45 24.97
C ARG A 135 21.75 7.94 24.62
N LEU A 136 21.06 8.29 23.53
CA LEU A 136 20.94 9.67 23.08
C LEU A 136 20.13 10.53 24.06
N ARG A 137 19.10 9.96 24.69
CA ARG A 137 18.32 10.65 25.71
C ARG A 137 19.14 10.92 26.98
N GLU A 138 19.95 9.96 27.40
CA GLU A 138 20.88 10.15 28.53
C GLU A 138 21.94 11.22 28.20
N LEU A 139 22.50 11.18 26.99
CA LEU A 139 23.48 12.17 26.53
C LEU A 139 22.87 13.58 26.43
N LEU A 140 21.62 13.69 25.96
CA LEU A 140 20.88 14.95 25.90
C LEU A 140 20.70 15.53 27.30
N ALA A 141 20.29 14.72 28.29
CA ALA A 141 20.10 15.18 29.66
C ALA A 141 21.42 15.68 30.29
N VAL A 142 22.55 15.05 29.97
CA VAL A 142 23.88 15.52 30.39
C VAL A 142 24.24 16.85 29.72
N ALA A 143 23.96 16.98 28.41
CA ALA A 143 24.23 18.20 27.64
C ALA A 143 23.35 19.39 28.09
N GLU A 144 22.09 19.13 28.46
CA GLU A 144 21.18 20.12 29.06
C GLU A 144 21.68 20.58 30.44
N ALA A 145 22.10 19.63 31.29
CA ALA A 145 22.62 19.95 32.63
C ALA A 145 23.94 20.73 32.60
N ALA A 146 24.76 20.54 31.55
CA ALA A 146 26.02 21.25 31.34
C ALA A 146 25.86 22.57 30.57
N GLU A 147 24.65 22.91 30.10
CA GLU A 147 24.39 24.05 29.20
C GLU A 147 25.28 24.07 27.94
N ASP A 148 25.72 22.89 27.48
CA ASP A 148 26.58 22.73 26.31
C ASP A 148 25.74 22.70 25.02
N VAL A 149 25.64 23.85 24.37
CA VAL A 149 24.85 24.05 23.16
C VAL A 149 25.39 23.25 21.97
N ASP A 150 26.71 23.10 21.86
CA ASP A 150 27.33 22.37 20.75
C ASP A 150 27.05 20.87 20.86
N LEU A 151 27.12 20.33 22.08
CA LEU A 151 26.78 18.95 22.36
C LEU A 151 25.28 18.69 22.14
N GLN A 152 24.40 19.61 22.54
CA GLN A 152 22.96 19.51 22.29
C GLN A 152 22.66 19.45 20.78
N ALA A 153 23.27 20.33 19.98
CA ALA A 153 23.09 20.34 18.53
C ALA A 153 23.57 19.03 17.88
N ALA A 154 24.70 18.48 18.32
CA ALA A 154 25.21 17.19 17.84
C ALA A 154 24.26 16.03 18.17
N VAL A 155 23.71 15.99 19.39
CA VAL A 155 22.75 14.98 19.83
C VAL A 155 21.47 15.03 19.00
N LEU A 156 20.96 16.23 18.70
CA LEU A 156 19.77 16.41 17.86
C LEU A 156 19.97 15.88 16.44
N LEU A 157 21.13 16.11 15.84
CA LEU A 157 21.47 15.56 14.54
C LEU A 157 21.46 14.02 14.57
N GLU A 158 22.04 13.41 15.61
CA GLU A 158 22.01 11.95 15.80
C GLU A 158 20.57 11.44 16.02
N MET A 159 19.73 12.15 16.78
CA MET A 159 18.33 11.80 16.99
C MET A 159 17.52 11.87 15.69
N GLN A 160 17.76 12.87 14.83
CA GLN A 160 17.15 12.93 13.50
C GLN A 160 17.57 11.74 12.62
N GLY A 161 18.83 11.32 12.69
CA GLY A 161 19.32 10.11 12.02
C GLY A 161 18.64 8.84 12.55
N LEU A 162 18.47 8.75 13.86
CA LEU A 162 17.78 7.65 14.51
C LEU A 162 16.30 7.59 14.12
N ARG A 163 15.63 8.73 14.04
CA ARG A 163 14.24 8.85 13.55
C ARG A 163 14.11 8.26 12.15
N ARG A 164 14.96 8.69 11.21
CA ARG A 164 14.95 8.15 9.82
C ARG A 164 15.14 6.64 9.81
N SER A 165 16.09 6.14 10.60
CA SER A 165 16.35 4.70 10.70
C SER A 165 15.15 3.92 11.28
N ALA A 166 14.45 4.50 12.26
CA ALA A 166 13.24 3.91 12.83
C ALA A 166 12.08 3.91 11.82
N ASP A 167 11.88 5.00 11.09
CA ASP A 167 10.84 5.12 10.06
C ASP A 167 11.09 4.14 8.88
N GLU A 168 12.36 3.94 8.47
CA GLU A 168 12.75 2.94 7.48
C GLU A 168 12.51 1.51 7.95
N PHE A 169 12.84 1.21 9.21
CA PHE A 169 12.56 -0.10 9.81
C PHE A 169 11.06 -0.39 9.88
N LEU A 170 10.28 0.59 10.31
CA LEU A 170 8.83 0.52 10.37
C LEU A 170 8.22 0.32 8.96
N THR A 171 8.75 1.01 7.95
CA THR A 171 8.37 0.80 6.55
C THR A 171 8.63 -0.64 6.12
N THR A 172 9.77 -1.22 6.51
CA THR A 172 10.11 -2.61 6.21
C THR A 172 9.15 -3.60 6.88
N LEU A 173 8.71 -3.32 8.10
CA LEU A 173 7.69 -4.11 8.79
C LEU A 173 6.34 -4.03 8.07
N TRP A 174 5.95 -2.81 7.67
CA TRP A 174 4.72 -2.53 6.94
C TRP A 174 4.68 -3.08 5.52
N LEU A 175 5.82 -3.45 4.94
CA LEU A 175 5.94 -3.88 3.54
C LEU A 175 6.67 -5.24 3.43
N SER A 176 6.38 -6.13 4.39
CA SER A 176 6.93 -7.48 4.55
C SER A 176 6.20 -8.59 3.78
N GLY A 177 5.26 -8.25 2.91
CA GLY A 177 4.41 -9.19 2.19
C GLY A 177 5.17 -9.77 1.00
N PRO A 178 4.71 -10.92 0.46
CA PRO A 178 5.46 -11.66 -0.56
C PRO A 178 5.69 -10.83 -1.83
N LEU A 179 4.68 -10.07 -2.25
CA LEU A 179 4.72 -9.24 -3.46
C LEU A 179 4.91 -7.75 -3.16
N ASP A 180 5.03 -7.36 -1.88
CA ASP A 180 5.06 -5.95 -1.49
C ASP A 180 6.27 -5.22 -2.08
N GLN A 181 7.36 -5.93 -2.35
CA GLN A 181 8.59 -5.36 -2.91
C GLN A 181 8.48 -5.00 -4.38
N ASN A 182 7.52 -5.57 -5.10
CA ASN A 182 7.41 -5.49 -6.54
C ASN A 182 6.96 -4.09 -6.99
N SER A 183 7.26 -3.78 -8.25
CA SER A 183 6.67 -2.65 -8.97
C SER A 183 5.14 -2.81 -9.06
N ALA A 184 4.42 -1.73 -9.33
CA ALA A 184 2.95 -1.75 -9.38
C ALA A 184 2.41 -1.36 -10.76
N TYR A 185 1.37 -2.07 -11.21
CA TYR A 185 0.47 -1.59 -12.24
C TYR A 185 -0.74 -0.93 -11.58
N ILE A 186 -0.99 0.33 -11.94
CA ILE A 186 -2.15 1.12 -11.50
C ILE A 186 -3.03 1.37 -12.72
N ASP A 187 -4.18 0.69 -12.77
CA ASP A 187 -5.20 0.84 -13.81
C ASP A 187 -6.31 1.76 -13.30
N VAL A 188 -6.47 2.90 -13.95
CA VAL A 188 -7.50 3.90 -13.65
C VAL A 188 -8.51 3.88 -14.78
N ARG A 189 -9.80 3.70 -14.45
CA ARG A 189 -10.89 3.69 -15.44
C ARG A 189 -12.02 4.62 -15.02
N ALA A 190 -12.52 5.40 -15.97
CA ALA A 190 -13.71 6.19 -15.78
C ALA A 190 -14.94 5.27 -15.55
N GLY A 191 -15.80 5.62 -14.59
CA GLY A 191 -17.01 4.85 -14.30
C GLY A 191 -18.10 4.96 -15.36
N SER A 192 -18.06 6.01 -16.17
CA SER A 192 -18.95 6.25 -17.30
C SER A 192 -18.23 7.00 -18.42
N ASP A 193 -18.85 7.06 -19.60
CA ASP A 193 -18.31 7.77 -20.77
C ASP A 193 -18.63 9.28 -20.76
N SER A 194 -19.01 9.84 -19.61
CA SER A 194 -19.22 11.28 -19.48
C SER A 194 -17.89 12.02 -19.44
N THR A 195 -17.89 13.27 -19.92
CA THR A 195 -16.71 14.15 -19.87
C THR A 195 -16.21 14.33 -18.44
N GLU A 196 -17.11 14.49 -17.47
CA GLU A 196 -16.77 14.66 -16.06
C GLU A 196 -16.07 13.42 -15.47
N ALA A 197 -16.50 12.21 -15.84
CA ALA A 197 -15.87 10.97 -15.39
C ALA A 197 -14.47 10.77 -16.02
N CYS A 198 -14.31 11.12 -17.30
CA CYS A 198 -13.02 11.05 -17.98
C CYS A 198 -12.03 12.10 -17.44
N ASP A 199 -12.49 13.33 -17.17
CA ASP A 199 -11.69 14.37 -16.54
C ASP A 199 -11.29 14.00 -15.11
N TRP A 200 -12.18 13.33 -14.37
CA TRP A 200 -11.86 12.81 -13.04
C TRP A 200 -10.81 11.69 -13.08
N ALA A 201 -10.93 10.76 -14.03
CA ALA A 201 -9.91 9.74 -14.27
C ALA A 201 -8.56 10.38 -14.61
N ALA A 202 -8.53 11.41 -15.46
CA ALA A 202 -7.31 12.15 -15.79
C ALA A 202 -6.64 12.77 -14.54
N LYS A 203 -7.44 13.37 -13.65
CA LYS A 203 -6.94 13.94 -12.39
C LYS A 203 -6.32 12.88 -11.47
N LEU A 204 -6.94 11.71 -11.37
CA LEU A 204 -6.39 10.59 -10.59
C LEU A 204 -5.08 10.08 -11.19
N VAL A 205 -5.00 9.94 -12.51
CA VAL A 205 -3.76 9.55 -13.21
C VAL A 205 -2.64 10.55 -12.90
N GLN A 206 -2.92 11.85 -12.96
CA GLN A 206 -1.95 12.89 -12.63
C GLN A 206 -1.53 12.83 -11.15
N MET A 207 -2.49 12.61 -10.25
CA MET A 207 -2.26 12.49 -8.81
C MET A 207 -1.30 11.32 -8.48
N TYR A 208 -1.54 10.12 -9.02
CA TYR A 208 -0.65 8.97 -8.83
C TYR A 208 0.71 9.17 -9.50
N THR A 209 0.75 9.82 -10.66
CA THR A 209 2.02 10.15 -11.33
C THR A 209 2.88 11.08 -10.48
N LYS A 210 2.30 12.15 -9.92
CA LYS A 210 3.00 13.08 -9.02
C LYS A 210 3.43 12.40 -7.73
N TRP A 211 2.59 11.56 -7.15
CA TRP A 211 2.95 10.76 -5.97
C TRP A 211 4.18 9.89 -6.25
N ALA A 212 4.18 9.14 -7.35
CA ALA A 212 5.29 8.27 -7.72
C ALA A 212 6.59 9.07 -7.96
N GLN A 213 6.50 10.23 -8.62
CA GLN A 213 7.64 11.13 -8.81
C GLN A 213 8.18 11.67 -7.47
N SER A 214 7.31 12.03 -6.52
CA SER A 214 7.72 12.49 -5.18
C SER A 214 8.52 11.42 -4.41
N LYS A 215 8.21 10.14 -4.65
CA LYS A 215 8.91 8.97 -4.10
C LYS A 215 10.10 8.52 -4.94
N LYS A 216 10.43 9.24 -6.03
CA LYS A 216 11.50 8.93 -6.98
C LYS A 216 11.31 7.60 -7.71
N PHE A 217 10.07 7.16 -7.89
CA PHE A 217 9.75 6.00 -8.72
C PHE A 217 9.69 6.41 -10.19
N ALA A 218 10.07 5.50 -11.08
CA ALA A 218 9.92 5.71 -12.52
C ALA A 218 8.49 5.35 -12.92
N VAL A 219 7.84 6.22 -13.69
CA VAL A 219 6.44 6.02 -14.14
C VAL A 219 6.43 5.89 -15.65
N LYS A 220 5.77 4.85 -16.16
CA LYS A 220 5.57 4.61 -17.58
C LYS A 220 4.08 4.38 -17.84
N THR A 221 3.52 5.05 -18.85
CA THR A 221 2.17 4.74 -19.33
C THR A 221 2.26 3.49 -20.21
N VAL A 222 1.52 2.46 -19.83
CA VAL A 222 1.55 1.14 -20.49
C VAL A 222 0.46 1.02 -21.54
N ASP A 223 -0.73 1.47 -21.18
CA ASP A 223 -1.91 1.45 -22.02
C ASP A 223 -2.74 2.68 -21.72
N GLU A 224 -3.28 3.30 -22.76
CA GLU A 224 -4.15 4.46 -22.64
C GLU A 224 -5.22 4.41 -23.73
N THR A 225 -6.49 4.45 -23.30
CA THR A 225 -7.64 4.59 -24.18
C THR A 225 -8.20 5.99 -24.02
N PRO A 226 -8.13 6.84 -25.06
CA PRO A 226 -8.67 8.20 -25.00
C PRO A 226 -10.20 8.17 -24.86
N GLY A 227 -10.74 9.15 -24.13
CA GLY A 227 -12.18 9.41 -24.05
C GLY A 227 -12.70 10.09 -25.32
N TYR A 228 -14.02 10.16 -25.46
CA TYR A 228 -14.68 10.69 -26.67
C TYR A 228 -14.52 12.23 -26.81
N ILE A 229 -14.54 12.96 -25.69
CA ILE A 229 -14.51 14.44 -25.68
C ILE A 229 -13.23 14.96 -25.03
N ALA A 230 -12.92 14.48 -23.82
CA ALA A 230 -11.74 14.89 -23.05
C ALA A 230 -11.33 13.78 -22.08
N GLY A 231 -10.06 13.79 -21.66
CA GLY A 231 -9.49 12.83 -20.72
C GLY A 231 -9.38 11.40 -21.27
N PRO A 232 -8.69 10.50 -20.56
CA PRO A 232 -8.66 9.08 -20.90
C PRO A 232 -9.87 8.34 -20.29
N ARG A 233 -10.44 7.40 -21.05
CA ARG A 233 -11.43 6.44 -20.56
C ARG A 233 -10.77 5.41 -19.62
N SER A 234 -9.58 4.97 -19.98
CA SER A 234 -8.75 4.08 -19.16
C SER A 234 -7.27 4.34 -19.38
N THR A 235 -6.49 4.29 -18.30
CA THR A 235 -5.04 4.43 -18.33
C THR A 235 -4.42 3.42 -17.38
N THR A 236 -3.48 2.61 -17.88
CA THR A 236 -2.64 1.74 -17.05
C THR A 236 -1.25 2.35 -16.92
N LEU A 237 -0.86 2.67 -15.68
CA LEU A 237 0.47 3.14 -15.32
C LEU A 237 1.30 1.97 -14.76
N LEU A 238 2.55 1.89 -15.16
CA LEU A 238 3.58 1.07 -14.51
C LEU A 238 4.45 1.99 -13.64
N VAL A 239 4.41 1.76 -12.33
CA VAL A 239 5.24 2.44 -11.33
C VAL A 239 6.37 1.48 -10.96
N GLU A 240 7.56 1.76 -11.51
CA GLU A 240 8.78 1.00 -11.27
C GLU A 240 9.49 1.51 -10.02
N GLY A 241 9.59 0.65 -9.02
CA GLY A 241 10.22 1.01 -7.76
C GLY A 241 10.05 -0.06 -6.70
N ARG A 242 11.07 -0.19 -5.85
CA ARG A 242 10.98 -1.08 -4.69
C ARG A 242 9.87 -0.58 -3.78
N TYR A 243 9.00 -1.51 -3.38
CA TYR A 243 7.84 -1.26 -2.54
C TYR A 243 6.66 -0.51 -3.19
N ALA A 244 6.69 -0.26 -4.50
CA ALA A 244 5.61 0.47 -5.16
C ALA A 244 4.26 -0.22 -4.93
N TYR A 245 4.18 -1.54 -5.15
CA TYR A 245 2.95 -2.30 -4.93
C TYR A 245 2.54 -2.30 -3.46
N GLY A 246 3.48 -2.54 -2.55
CA GLY A 246 3.18 -2.60 -1.12
C GLY A 246 2.54 -1.31 -0.59
N TYR A 247 2.96 -0.14 -1.08
CA TYR A 247 2.33 1.14 -0.73
C TYR A 247 0.92 1.30 -1.30
N THR A 248 0.72 0.95 -2.58
CA THR A 248 -0.53 1.23 -3.29
C THR A 248 -1.54 0.09 -3.28
N GLN A 249 -1.22 -1.08 -2.70
CA GLN A 249 -2.11 -2.26 -2.74
C GLN A 249 -3.53 -1.98 -2.22
N TYR A 250 -3.65 -1.07 -1.25
CA TYR A 250 -4.92 -0.66 -0.67
C TYR A 250 -5.54 0.56 -1.36
N GLU A 251 -5.05 1.00 -2.51
CA GLU A 251 -5.72 2.03 -3.33
C GLU A 251 -6.71 1.41 -4.32
N SER A 252 -6.77 0.08 -4.43
CA SER A 252 -7.79 -0.59 -5.24
C SER A 252 -9.19 -0.31 -4.69
N GLY A 253 -10.04 0.31 -5.50
CA GLY A 253 -11.42 0.64 -5.16
C GLY A 253 -12.00 1.79 -5.99
N ILE A 254 -13.19 2.25 -5.59
CA ILE A 254 -13.88 3.35 -6.24
C ILE A 254 -13.48 4.70 -5.61
N HIS A 255 -13.07 5.65 -6.44
CA HIS A 255 -12.77 7.03 -6.06
C HIS A 255 -13.85 7.94 -6.63
N ALA A 256 -14.61 8.59 -5.75
CA ALA A 256 -15.74 9.42 -6.14
C ALA A 256 -15.45 10.91 -5.93
N LEU A 257 -15.88 11.72 -6.88
CA LEU A 257 -15.87 13.18 -6.82
C LEU A 257 -17.29 13.68 -6.58
N THR A 258 -17.48 14.56 -5.60
CA THR A 258 -18.78 15.14 -5.26
C THR A 258 -18.68 16.66 -5.14
N SER A 259 -19.61 17.37 -5.77
CA SER A 259 -19.72 18.83 -5.66
C SER A 259 -20.29 19.29 -4.31
N ALA A 260 -21.25 18.57 -3.74
CA ALA A 260 -21.88 18.89 -2.46
C ALA A 260 -21.22 18.20 -1.24
N ALA A 261 -21.23 18.87 -0.10
CA ALA A 261 -20.82 18.29 1.19
C ALA A 261 -21.78 17.16 1.59
N VAL A 262 -21.24 15.98 1.94
CA VAL A 262 -22.04 14.85 2.45
C VAL A 262 -22.40 15.12 3.92
N SER A 263 -23.43 15.93 4.11
CA SER A 263 -24.02 16.23 5.42
C SER A 263 -25.49 15.80 5.42
N GLY A 264 -25.76 14.54 5.76
CA GLY A 264 -27.13 14.01 5.93
C GLY A 264 -27.28 12.54 5.53
N GLU A 265 -28.33 11.89 6.08
CA GLU A 265 -28.67 10.46 5.89
C GLU A 265 -29.08 10.09 4.45
N SER A 266 -29.23 11.06 3.55
CA SER A 266 -29.32 10.84 2.10
C SER A 266 -28.00 11.28 1.49
N GLY A 267 -27.10 10.32 1.24
CA GLY A 267 -25.77 10.58 0.72
C GLY A 267 -25.81 11.38 -0.58
N ALA A 268 -24.97 12.41 -0.68
CA ALA A 268 -24.86 13.16 -1.93
C ALA A 268 -24.39 12.23 -3.04
N GLN A 269 -25.15 12.17 -4.14
CA GLN A 269 -24.79 11.40 -5.30
C GLN A 269 -23.47 11.94 -5.86
N PRO A 270 -22.49 11.08 -6.17
CA PRO A 270 -21.22 11.51 -6.71
C PRO A 270 -21.44 12.12 -8.11
N THR A 271 -20.78 13.24 -8.36
CA THR A 271 -20.77 13.93 -9.66
C THR A 271 -20.00 13.08 -10.68
N ALA A 272 -18.86 12.53 -10.28
CA ALA A 272 -18.05 11.66 -11.13
C ALA A 272 -17.46 10.49 -10.32
N ILE A 273 -17.27 9.36 -10.98
CA ILE A 273 -16.71 8.15 -10.38
C ILE A 273 -15.60 7.62 -11.28
N ALA A 274 -14.50 7.19 -10.67
CA ALA A 274 -13.47 6.42 -11.34
C ALA A 274 -13.05 5.23 -10.47
N SER A 275 -12.82 4.08 -11.12
CA SER A 275 -12.28 2.90 -10.46
C SER A 275 -10.76 2.88 -10.59
N VAL A 276 -10.06 2.68 -9.48
CA VAL A 276 -8.62 2.45 -9.42
C VAL A 276 -8.38 1.00 -9.06
N ARG A 277 -7.50 0.33 -9.79
CA ARG A 277 -7.10 -1.05 -9.55
C ARG A 277 -5.59 -1.16 -9.55
N VAL A 278 -5.06 -1.70 -8.46
CA VAL A 278 -3.62 -1.86 -8.25
C VAL A 278 -3.28 -3.34 -8.25
N SER A 279 -2.29 -3.72 -9.06
CA SER A 279 -1.81 -5.10 -9.19
C SER A 279 -0.29 -5.15 -9.24
N PRO A 280 0.36 -6.21 -8.71
CA PRO A 280 1.81 -6.29 -8.64
C PRO A 280 2.41 -6.64 -10.01
N CYS A 281 3.53 -6.00 -10.36
CA CYS A 281 4.33 -6.42 -11.50
C CYS A 281 4.97 -7.78 -11.18
N ILE A 282 4.56 -8.82 -11.89
CA ILE A 282 5.05 -10.18 -11.72
C ILE A 282 5.88 -10.53 -12.95
N ASP A 283 7.19 -10.67 -12.74
CA ASP A 283 8.12 -11.08 -13.78
C ASP A 283 8.09 -12.60 -13.97
N GLU A 284 8.68 -13.10 -15.06
CA GLU A 284 8.62 -14.53 -15.40
C GLU A 284 9.30 -15.41 -14.33
N ASP A 285 10.34 -14.87 -13.70
CA ASP A 285 11.13 -15.57 -12.68
C ASP A 285 10.49 -15.52 -11.28
N ASP A 286 9.43 -14.71 -11.09
CA ASP A 286 8.80 -14.52 -9.79
C ASP A 286 7.77 -15.62 -9.50
N MET A 287 8.27 -16.75 -9.00
CA MET A 287 7.45 -17.90 -8.57
C MET A 287 6.59 -17.60 -7.33
N THR A 288 6.74 -16.45 -6.68
CA THR A 288 6.01 -16.14 -5.43
C THR A 288 4.52 -15.91 -5.66
N ALA A 289 4.11 -15.46 -6.85
CA ALA A 289 2.72 -15.26 -7.21
C ALA A 289 1.98 -16.59 -7.50
N GLY A 290 2.71 -17.66 -7.81
CA GLY A 290 2.13 -18.97 -8.17
C GLY A 290 1.27 -18.95 -9.44
N VAL A 291 1.45 -17.95 -10.30
CA VAL A 291 0.74 -17.81 -11.58
C VAL A 291 1.66 -18.28 -12.70
N GLU A 292 1.54 -19.55 -13.05
CA GLU A 292 2.23 -20.10 -14.22
C GLU A 292 1.36 -19.91 -15.48
N LEU A 293 1.92 -19.22 -16.47
CA LEU A 293 1.33 -19.12 -17.80
C LEU A 293 1.81 -20.29 -18.65
N ASN A 294 0.89 -21.15 -19.07
CA ASN A 294 1.23 -22.18 -20.04
C ASN A 294 1.26 -21.59 -21.45
N SER A 295 2.37 -21.79 -22.16
CA SER A 295 2.55 -21.36 -23.56
C SER A 295 1.46 -21.87 -24.51
N ALA A 296 0.84 -23.02 -24.22
CA ALA A 296 -0.23 -23.58 -25.04
C ALA A 296 -1.58 -22.84 -24.92
N ASP A 297 -1.78 -22.08 -23.83
CA ASP A 297 -3.04 -21.35 -23.57
C ASP A 297 -2.95 -19.88 -23.98
N LEU A 298 -1.75 -19.43 -24.38
CA LEU A 298 -1.47 -18.09 -24.85
C LEU A 298 -1.70 -18.00 -26.36
N GLU A 299 -2.69 -17.23 -26.77
CA GLU A 299 -2.87 -16.81 -28.15
C GLU A 299 -2.32 -15.38 -28.28
N ILE A 300 -1.09 -15.28 -28.79
CA ILE A 300 -0.44 -14.01 -29.09
C ILE A 300 -0.80 -13.62 -30.51
N THR A 301 -1.77 -12.72 -30.68
CA THR A 301 -2.19 -12.23 -31.99
C THR A 301 -1.65 -10.82 -32.20
N ILE A 302 -1.19 -10.50 -33.41
CA ILE A 302 -0.80 -9.14 -33.78
C ILE A 302 -1.97 -8.54 -34.59
N ALA A 303 -3.12 -8.26 -33.96
CA ALA A 303 -4.30 -7.73 -34.68
C ALA A 303 -5.35 -7.09 -33.77
N ALA A 304 -6.00 -6.02 -34.22
CA ALA A 304 -6.94 -5.19 -33.48
C ALA A 304 -8.11 -5.92 -32.80
N ASP A 305 -8.50 -5.31 -31.68
CA ASP A 305 -9.49 -5.64 -30.66
C ASP A 305 -10.74 -6.42 -31.11
N GLU A 306 -10.95 -7.61 -30.53
CA GLU A 306 -12.26 -8.27 -30.47
C GLU A 306 -12.50 -8.80 -29.05
N GLY A 307 -13.62 -8.37 -28.46
CA GLY A 307 -13.95 -8.56 -27.05
C GLY A 307 -14.26 -10.00 -26.62
N ALA A 308 -14.34 -10.16 -25.30
CA ALA A 308 -14.60 -11.37 -24.50
C ALA A 308 -13.37 -12.22 -24.05
N ARG A 309 -12.13 -11.80 -24.38
CA ARG A 309 -10.89 -12.40 -23.87
C ARG A 309 -10.16 -11.43 -22.94
N LEU A 310 -9.40 -11.95 -21.96
CA LEU A 310 -8.45 -11.12 -21.21
C LEU A 310 -7.32 -10.76 -22.18
N THR A 311 -7.46 -9.60 -22.79
CA THR A 311 -6.59 -9.14 -23.86
C THR A 311 -5.68 -8.04 -23.29
N VAL A 312 -4.38 -8.21 -23.42
CA VAL A 312 -3.39 -7.18 -23.07
C VAL A 312 -2.71 -6.72 -24.33
N THR A 313 -2.92 -5.45 -24.66
CA THR A 313 -2.24 -4.73 -25.73
C THR A 313 -1.12 -3.89 -25.13
N TYR A 314 0.09 -4.01 -25.66
CA TYR A 314 1.18 -3.13 -25.26
C TYR A 314 1.96 -2.63 -26.48
N GLN A 315 2.20 -1.33 -26.50
CA GLN A 315 2.94 -0.66 -27.55
C GLN A 315 4.06 0.19 -26.93
N TYR A 316 5.29 -0.26 -27.10
CA TYR A 316 6.47 0.58 -26.89
C TYR A 316 7.38 0.53 -28.12
N GLU A 317 8.06 1.63 -28.40
CA GLU A 317 8.73 1.85 -29.67
C GLU A 317 9.74 0.76 -30.05
N SER A 318 9.72 0.36 -31.32
CA SER A 318 10.71 -0.43 -32.08
C SER A 318 11.16 -1.82 -31.58
N ASN A 319 10.93 -2.19 -30.31
CA ASN A 319 11.45 -3.42 -29.72
C ASN A 319 10.35 -4.43 -29.38
N GLU A 320 10.12 -5.38 -30.30
CA GLU A 320 9.11 -6.44 -30.18
C GLU A 320 9.30 -7.32 -28.94
N HIS A 321 10.55 -7.65 -28.59
CA HIS A 321 10.85 -8.50 -27.43
C HIS A 321 10.46 -7.80 -26.13
N GLN A 322 10.84 -6.54 -25.98
CA GLN A 322 10.49 -5.75 -24.80
C GLN A 322 8.98 -5.56 -24.67
N ASN A 323 8.30 -5.39 -25.81
CA ASN A 323 6.84 -5.29 -25.83
C ASN A 323 6.17 -6.57 -25.33
N ARG A 324 6.67 -7.72 -25.77
CA ARG A 324 6.17 -9.03 -25.36
C ARG A 324 6.38 -9.27 -23.87
N VAL A 325 7.55 -8.95 -23.32
CA VAL A 325 7.85 -9.12 -21.89
C VAL A 325 6.88 -8.30 -21.03
N ILE A 326 6.65 -7.04 -21.37
CA ILE A 326 5.76 -6.15 -20.61
C ILE A 326 4.30 -6.60 -20.75
N ALA A 327 3.86 -6.98 -21.96
CA ALA A 327 2.51 -7.51 -22.17
C ALA A 327 2.24 -8.78 -21.34
N LEU A 328 3.21 -9.71 -21.29
CA LEU A 328 3.10 -10.93 -20.49
C LEU A 328 3.12 -10.65 -18.99
N SER A 329 3.97 -9.73 -18.52
CA SER A 329 4.00 -9.28 -17.12
C SER A 329 2.65 -8.67 -16.70
N LEU A 330 2.08 -7.79 -17.52
CA LEU A 330 0.75 -7.21 -17.27
C LEU A 330 -0.35 -8.27 -17.31
N LEU A 331 -0.26 -9.27 -18.19
CA LEU A 331 -1.20 -10.39 -18.23
C LEU A 331 -1.13 -11.22 -16.93
N ARG A 332 0.07 -11.56 -16.46
CA ARG A 332 0.28 -12.25 -15.16
C ARG A 332 -0.33 -11.45 -14.01
N SER A 333 -0.09 -10.14 -13.99
CA SER A 333 -0.64 -9.22 -12.99
C SER A 333 -2.17 -9.24 -12.96
N LYS A 334 -2.81 -9.14 -14.14
CA LYS A 334 -4.28 -9.19 -14.26
C LYS A 334 -4.86 -10.54 -13.86
N LEU A 335 -4.20 -11.65 -14.18
CA LEU A 335 -4.63 -12.99 -13.76
C LEU A 335 -4.52 -13.19 -12.25
N TYR A 336 -3.42 -12.72 -11.65
CA TYR A 336 -3.24 -12.75 -10.21
C TYR A 336 -4.36 -12.00 -9.49
N ASP A 337 -4.68 -10.79 -9.95
CA ASP A 337 -5.76 -9.99 -9.39
C ASP A 337 -7.14 -10.65 -9.57
N ALA A 338 -7.41 -11.26 -10.73
CA ALA A 338 -8.64 -12.01 -10.96
C ALA A 338 -8.79 -13.23 -10.02
N GLU A 339 -7.70 -13.96 -9.77
CA GLU A 339 -7.68 -15.07 -8.83
C GLU A 339 -7.87 -14.59 -7.38
N LEU A 340 -7.28 -13.46 -7.00
CA LEU A 340 -7.49 -12.84 -5.70
C LEU A 340 -8.96 -12.43 -5.49
N GLN A 341 -9.58 -11.84 -6.51
CA GLN A 341 -11.01 -11.48 -6.51
C GLN A 341 -11.90 -12.71 -6.38
N LYS A 342 -11.58 -13.78 -7.10
CA LYS A 342 -12.31 -15.04 -7.01
C LYS A 342 -12.22 -15.65 -5.61
N ARG A 343 -11.04 -15.61 -4.96
CA ARG A 343 -10.85 -16.05 -3.57
C ARG A 343 -11.68 -15.21 -2.62
N ALA A 344 -11.57 -13.88 -2.70
CA ALA A 344 -12.36 -12.97 -1.88
C ALA A 344 -13.88 -13.19 -2.05
N TYR A 345 -14.34 -13.43 -3.29
CA TYR A 345 -15.73 -13.76 -3.58
C TYR A 345 -16.14 -15.11 -2.99
N SER A 346 -15.29 -16.14 -3.06
CA SER A 346 -15.59 -17.45 -2.46
C SER A 346 -15.67 -17.40 -0.93
N GLU A 347 -14.83 -16.56 -0.29
CA GLU A 347 -14.83 -16.34 1.15
C GLU A 347 -16.05 -15.54 1.61
N THR A 348 -16.50 -14.57 0.81
CA THR A 348 -17.63 -13.68 1.16
C THR A 348 -18.98 -14.28 0.74
N GLY A 349 -19.04 -14.96 -0.41
CA GLY A 349 -20.24 -15.49 -1.05
C GLY A 349 -20.85 -16.72 -0.38
N ALA A 350 -20.13 -17.34 0.56
CA ALA A 350 -20.70 -18.40 1.41
C ALA A 350 -21.42 -17.85 2.66
N HIS A 351 -21.18 -16.58 3.05
CA HIS A 351 -21.65 -16.07 4.33
C HIS A 351 -22.79 -15.05 4.29
N ASN A 352 -23.02 -14.32 3.19
CA ASN A 352 -24.05 -13.28 3.17
C ASN A 352 -24.77 -13.16 1.82
N ALA A 353 -25.96 -13.73 1.68
CA ALA A 353 -26.80 -13.59 0.49
C ALA A 353 -27.45 -12.20 0.31
N HIS A 354 -27.30 -11.28 1.29
CA HIS A 354 -28.02 -10.00 1.35
C HIS A 354 -27.16 -8.76 1.69
N HIS A 355 -25.82 -8.84 1.61
CA HIS A 355 -24.99 -7.64 1.75
C HIS A 355 -24.60 -7.10 0.36
N GLU A 356 -24.75 -5.78 0.19
CA GLU A 356 -24.22 -5.03 -0.95
C GLU A 356 -22.78 -5.46 -1.24
N THR A 357 -22.52 -5.79 -2.50
CA THR A 357 -21.20 -6.26 -2.92
C THR A 357 -20.17 -5.17 -2.56
N PRO A 358 -19.04 -5.50 -1.89
CA PRO A 358 -18.02 -4.53 -1.49
C PRO A 358 -17.37 -3.76 -2.65
N GLN A 359 -17.75 -4.05 -3.88
CA GLN A 359 -17.27 -3.46 -5.12
C GLN A 359 -17.95 -2.13 -5.48
N ASP A 360 -19.13 -1.82 -4.92
CA ASP A 360 -19.92 -0.65 -5.33
C ASP A 360 -19.82 0.55 -4.36
N THR A 361 -19.09 0.39 -3.25
CA THR A 361 -18.92 1.47 -2.27
C THR A 361 -17.63 2.26 -2.54
N PRO A 362 -17.69 3.61 -2.56
CA PRO A 362 -16.50 4.43 -2.74
C PRO A 362 -15.57 4.29 -1.52
N ILE A 363 -14.30 4.02 -1.79
CA ILE A 363 -13.28 3.94 -0.75
C ILE A 363 -12.84 5.34 -0.29
N ARG A 364 -12.89 6.32 -1.21
CA ARG A 364 -12.51 7.70 -0.95
C ARG A 364 -13.43 8.65 -1.71
N ILE A 365 -13.89 9.69 -1.02
CA ILE A 365 -14.68 10.78 -1.60
C ILE A 365 -13.86 12.06 -1.55
N TYR A 366 -13.87 12.77 -2.68
CA TYR A 366 -13.23 14.06 -2.87
C TYR A 366 -14.33 15.11 -3.05
N THR A 367 -14.41 16.07 -2.13
CA THR A 367 -15.30 17.22 -2.23
C THR A 367 -14.46 18.45 -2.53
N LEU A 368 -14.78 19.21 -3.59
CA LEU A 368 -13.93 20.32 -4.07
C LEU A 368 -14.56 21.72 -3.97
N GLU A 369 -15.87 21.85 -3.69
CA GLU A 369 -16.56 23.15 -3.74
C GLU A 369 -16.79 23.77 -2.36
N ALA A 370 -17.87 23.40 -1.65
CA ALA A 370 -18.34 24.13 -0.47
C ALA A 370 -17.58 23.77 0.84
N SER A 371 -17.12 22.53 0.94
CA SER A 371 -16.30 22.04 2.04
C SER A 371 -15.22 21.16 1.43
N SER A 372 -14.14 21.78 0.92
CA SER A 372 -13.05 21.04 0.30
C SER A 372 -12.48 20.04 1.29
N VAL A 373 -12.82 18.77 1.13
CA VAL A 373 -12.44 17.69 2.04
C VAL A 373 -12.18 16.44 1.21
N VAL A 374 -11.11 15.72 1.55
CA VAL A 374 -10.88 14.36 1.05
C VAL A 374 -11.01 13.40 2.22
N LYS A 375 -11.90 12.42 2.10
CA LYS A 375 -12.20 11.46 3.17
C LYS A 375 -12.08 10.03 2.68
N ASP A 376 -11.28 9.23 3.38
CA ASP A 376 -11.22 7.77 3.19
C ASP A 376 -12.21 7.10 4.15
N PHE A 377 -13.21 6.43 3.60
CA PHE A 377 -14.29 5.80 4.37
C PHE A 377 -13.84 4.54 5.08
N ARG A 378 -12.76 3.94 4.61
CA ARG A 378 -12.24 2.73 5.20
C ARG A 378 -11.44 3.06 6.43
N THR A 379 -10.53 4.03 6.38
CA THR A 379 -9.69 4.39 7.52
C THR A 379 -10.33 5.43 8.44
N GLY A 380 -11.26 6.24 7.91
CA GLY A 380 -11.83 7.39 8.58
C GLY A 380 -10.92 8.62 8.54
N TYR A 381 -9.76 8.55 7.87
CA TYR A 381 -8.85 9.67 7.74
C TYR A 381 -9.41 10.71 6.77
N GLU A 382 -9.37 11.98 7.18
CA GLU A 382 -9.82 13.10 6.36
C GLU A 382 -8.81 14.25 6.36
N VAL A 383 -8.76 14.96 5.23
CA VAL A 383 -7.94 16.14 5.02
C VAL A 383 -8.87 17.31 4.71
N SER A 384 -8.71 18.40 5.46
CA SER A 384 -9.48 19.63 5.31
C SER A 384 -9.00 20.50 4.14
N SER A 385 -9.66 21.65 3.94
CA SER A 385 -9.54 22.54 2.77
C SER A 385 -8.12 22.83 2.32
N ASP A 386 -7.21 23.08 3.26
CA ASP A 386 -5.84 23.54 2.97
C ASP A 386 -4.95 22.41 2.42
N GLY A 387 -5.38 21.16 2.57
CA GLY A 387 -4.65 19.97 2.12
C GLY A 387 -5.21 19.31 0.86
N VAL A 388 -6.45 19.62 0.44
CA VAL A 388 -7.09 18.93 -0.70
C VAL A 388 -6.27 19.08 -1.98
N GLN A 389 -5.79 20.30 -2.26
CA GLN A 389 -4.96 20.54 -3.44
C GLN A 389 -3.64 19.76 -3.36
N LYS A 390 -3.02 19.67 -2.18
CA LYS A 390 -1.80 18.87 -1.96
C LYS A 390 -2.04 17.38 -2.22
N VAL A 391 -3.19 16.87 -1.83
CA VAL A 391 -3.60 15.48 -2.09
C VAL A 391 -3.71 15.23 -3.60
N LEU A 392 -4.38 16.13 -4.34
CA LEU A 392 -4.46 16.06 -5.81
C LEU A 392 -3.08 16.25 -6.48
N ASP A 393 -2.18 16.97 -5.82
CA ASP A 393 -0.78 17.12 -6.23
C ASP A 393 0.12 15.96 -5.81
N GLY A 394 -0.44 14.87 -5.27
CA GLY A 394 0.28 13.62 -4.99
C GLY A 394 0.73 13.40 -3.55
N ASP A 395 0.33 14.27 -2.60
CA ASP A 395 0.58 14.06 -1.16
C ASP A 395 -0.38 13.00 -0.57
N LEU A 396 -0.22 11.76 -1.03
CA LEU A 396 -1.01 10.61 -0.62
C LEU A 396 -0.42 9.89 0.60
N GLY A 397 0.76 10.32 1.08
CA GLY A 397 1.54 9.57 2.08
C GLY A 397 0.71 9.15 3.30
N ARG A 398 -0.02 10.11 3.90
CA ARG A 398 -0.84 9.85 5.09
C ARG A 398 -2.02 8.91 4.83
N PHE A 399 -2.62 8.96 3.64
CA PHE A 399 -3.69 8.02 3.28
C PHE A 399 -3.14 6.60 3.16
N LEU A 400 -2.03 6.43 2.43
CA LEU A 400 -1.39 5.13 2.25
C LEU A 400 -0.94 4.55 3.59
N GLU A 401 -0.33 5.35 4.45
CA GLU A 401 0.09 4.95 5.81
C GLU A 401 -1.10 4.53 6.67
N ALA A 402 -2.19 5.31 6.66
CA ALA A 402 -3.41 4.97 7.41
C ALA A 402 -4.03 3.65 6.90
N SER A 403 -4.02 3.41 5.59
CA SER A 403 -4.53 2.16 5.00
C SER A 403 -3.64 0.98 5.37
N LEU A 404 -2.32 1.11 5.28
CA LEU A 404 -1.35 0.11 5.74
C LEU A 404 -1.58 -0.22 7.22
N ARG A 405 -1.82 0.81 8.06
CA ARG A 405 -2.11 0.62 9.49
C ARG A 405 -3.35 -0.20 9.77
N LYS A 406 -4.42 0.08 9.04
CA LYS A 406 -5.72 -0.53 9.30
C LYS A 406 -5.81 -1.96 8.78
N PHE A 407 -5.28 -2.21 7.58
CA PHE A 407 -5.52 -3.45 6.86
C PHE A 407 -4.43 -4.49 7.01
N ARG A 408 -3.21 -4.07 7.38
CA ARG A 408 -2.14 -5.02 7.56
C ARG A 408 -2.33 -5.80 8.85
N LYS A 409 -2.24 -7.13 8.75
CA LYS A 409 -2.21 -7.99 9.92
C LYS A 409 -0.94 -7.68 10.72
N LYS A 410 -1.12 -7.44 12.02
CA LYS A 410 0.00 -7.37 12.96
C LYS A 410 0.79 -8.68 12.89
N LEU A 411 2.11 -8.56 12.89
CA LEU A 411 3.03 -9.70 12.87
C LEU A 411 2.95 -10.46 14.20
#